data_AF-A0A366LR47-F1
#
_entry.id   AF-A0A366LR47-F1
#
_cell.length_a   1.000
_cell.length_b   1.000
_cell.length_c   1.000
_cell.angle_alpha   90.00
_cell.angle_beta   90.00
_cell.angle_gamma   90.00
#
_symmetry.space_group_name_H-M   'P 1'
#
loop_
_entity.id
_entity.type
_entity.pdbx_description
1 polymer ?
#
loop_
_entity_poly.entity_id
_entity_poly.type
_entity_poly.pdbx_seq_one_letter_code
_entity_poly.pdbx_strand_id
1 'polypeptide(L)'
;MELLHGATEVSVTEAAQQGVARLVADAEHGADVVVTRRQRPVAAVVSMQRFHELETAAADLRDLALVLARTVTDTGERVSLDAVLTAFGHTRESLAALPDDE
;
A
#
# COMPACT_ATOMS: atom_id res chain seq x y z
N MET A 1 14.47 7.28 7.34
CA MET A 1 15.23 6.26 6.59
C MET A 1 15.60 5.14 7.56
N GLU A 2 14.63 4.37 8.03
CA GLU A 2 14.88 3.23 8.94
C GLU A 2 14.47 1.89 8.28
N LEU A 3 14.04 1.92 7.00
CA LEU A 3 13.50 0.75 6.30
C LEU A 3 14.54 -0.01 5.46
N LEU A 4 15.73 0.57 5.28
CA LEU A 4 16.86 -0.02 4.55
C LEU A 4 18.00 -0.29 5.53
N HIS A 5 17.79 -1.22 6.46
CA HIS A 5 18.85 -1.63 7.39
C HIS A 5 19.96 -2.35 6.62
N GLY A 6 21.19 -1.83 6.68
CA GLY A 6 22.37 -2.44 6.04
C GLY A 6 22.57 -2.09 4.57
N ALA A 7 21.84 -1.11 4.03
CA ALA A 7 22.04 -0.68 2.65
C ALA A 7 23.40 -0.01 2.45
N THR A 8 24.07 -0.37 1.35
CA THR A 8 25.35 0.25 0.97
C THR A 8 25.09 1.58 0.30
N GLU A 9 25.73 2.64 0.79
CA GLU A 9 25.65 3.96 0.14
C GLU A 9 26.69 4.09 -0.96
N VAL A 10 26.27 4.57 -2.12
CA VAL A 10 27.14 4.92 -3.24
C VAL A 10 26.77 6.29 -3.79
N SER A 11 27.75 7.09 -4.19
CA SER A 11 27.47 8.34 -4.89
C SER A 11 26.95 8.09 -6.32
N VAL A 12 26.25 9.06 -6.91
CA VAL A 12 25.83 8.97 -8.33
C VAL A 12 27.01 8.70 -9.26
N THR A 13 28.19 9.25 -8.97
CA THR A 13 29.41 9.06 -9.77
C THR A 13 29.93 7.63 -9.64
N GLU A 14 29.96 7.07 -8.43
CA GLU A 14 30.36 5.67 -8.21
C GLU A 14 29.36 4.69 -8.82
N ALA A 15 28.06 4.96 -8.69
CA ALA A 15 27.00 4.18 -9.33
C ALA A 15 27.16 4.17 -10.87
N ALA A 16 27.49 5.32 -11.46
CA ALA A 16 27.75 5.42 -12.90
C ALA A 16 29.01 4.63 -13.33
N GLN A 17 30.05 4.61 -12.50
CA GLN A 17 31.26 3.82 -12.76
C GLN A 17 31.05 2.32 -12.61
N GLN A 18 30.25 1.88 -11.63
CA GLN A 18 29.90 0.47 -11.42
C GLN A 18 28.99 -0.07 -12.54
N GLY A 19 28.13 0.79 -13.08
CA GLY A 19 27.17 0.45 -14.13
C GLY A 19 25.93 -0.27 -13.60
N VAL A 20 24.83 -0.14 -14.35
CA VAL A 20 23.50 -0.67 -13.95
C VAL A 20 23.53 -2.18 -13.72
N ALA A 21 24.24 -2.94 -14.56
CA ALA A 21 24.29 -4.39 -14.46
C ALA A 21 24.82 -4.87 -13.09
N ARG A 22 25.84 -4.20 -12.54
CA ARG A 22 26.40 -4.56 -11.24
C ARG A 22 25.45 -4.19 -10.10
N LEU A 23 24.85 -3.00 -10.15
CA LEU A 23 23.86 -2.58 -9.15
C LEU A 23 22.65 -3.51 -9.08
N VAL A 24 22.18 -3.99 -10.24
CA VAL A 24 21.11 -4.98 -10.33
C VAL A 24 21.55 -6.32 -9.74
N ALA A 25 22.74 -6.80 -10.11
CA ALA A 25 23.26 -8.06 -9.56
C ALA A 25 23.41 -8.00 -8.03
N ASP A 26 23.94 -6.90 -7.49
CA ASP A 26 24.08 -6.70 -6.04
C ASP A 26 22.69 -6.73 -5.36
N ALA A 27 21.70 -6.05 -5.94
CA ALA A 27 20.34 -6.04 -5.44
C ALA A 27 19.67 -7.43 -5.49
N GLU A 28 19.87 -8.20 -6.57
CA GLU A 28 19.37 -9.58 -6.67
C GLU A 28 19.95 -10.51 -5.60
N HIS A 29 21.17 -10.26 -5.14
CA HIS A 29 21.80 -10.98 -4.03
C HIS A 29 21.40 -10.44 -2.64
N GLY A 30 20.44 -9.50 -2.58
CA GLY A 30 19.90 -8.96 -1.34
C GLY A 30 20.68 -7.77 -0.76
N ALA A 31 21.62 -7.21 -1.50
CA ALA A 31 22.31 -5.98 -1.10
C ALA A 31 21.55 -4.76 -1.61
N ASP A 32 20.77 -4.13 -0.73
CA ASP A 32 20.13 -2.85 -1.03
C ASP A 32 21.19 -1.76 -1.20
N VAL A 33 21.09 -0.97 -2.27
CA VAL A 33 22.03 0.11 -2.57
C VAL A 33 21.29 1.44 -2.54
N VAL A 34 21.78 2.39 -1.73
CA VAL A 34 21.28 3.76 -1.70
C VAL A 34 22.19 4.65 -2.52
N VAL A 35 21.63 5.25 -3.57
CA VAL A 35 22.36 6.19 -4.43
C VAL A 35 22.22 7.60 -3.86
N THR A 36 23.34 8.28 -3.64
CA THR A 36 23.40 9.62 -3.05
C THR A 36 23.97 10.66 -4.02
N ARG A 37 23.44 11.88 -3.98
CA ARG A 37 23.99 13.06 -4.67
C ARG A 37 24.31 14.12 -3.63
N ARG A 38 25.58 14.54 -3.54
CA ARG A 38 26.04 15.50 -2.52
C ARG A 38 25.62 15.07 -1.10
N GLN A 39 25.87 13.79 -0.77
CA GLN A 39 25.54 13.16 0.52
C GLN A 39 24.05 13.17 0.87
N ARG A 40 23.17 13.33 -0.13
CA ARG A 40 21.71 13.18 0.05
C ARG A 40 21.22 11.98 -0.75
N PRO A 41 20.47 11.05 -0.14
CA PRO A 41 19.81 9.97 -0.86
C PRO A 41 18.90 10.51 -1.96
N VAL A 42 18.99 9.93 -3.16
CA VAL A 42 18.17 10.32 -4.31
C VAL A 42 17.49 9.15 -5.01
N ALA A 43 18.02 7.93 -4.85
CA ALA A 43 17.42 6.71 -5.37
C ALA A 43 17.87 5.50 -4.54
N ALA A 44 17.18 4.39 -4.69
CA ALA A 44 17.60 3.09 -4.16
C ALA A 44 17.47 2.03 -5.26
N VAL A 45 18.38 1.07 -5.26
CA VAL A 45 18.30 -0.15 -6.05
C VAL A 45 18.08 -1.29 -5.08
N VAL A 46 16.96 -2.00 -5.23
CA VAL A 46 16.52 -3.10 -4.38
C VAL A 46 16.03 -4.24 -5.27
N SER A 47 16.00 -5.47 -4.75
CA SER A 47 15.40 -6.58 -5.50
C SER A 47 13.91 -6.36 -5.75
N MET A 48 13.37 -6.95 -6.82
CA MET A 48 11.92 -6.91 -7.07
C MET A 48 11.11 -7.55 -5.94
N GLN A 49 11.65 -8.61 -5.32
CA GLN A 49 11.05 -9.22 -4.14
C GLN A 49 10.93 -8.19 -3.00
N ARG A 50 12.03 -7.51 -2.68
CA ARG A 50 12.05 -6.49 -1.61
C ARG A 50 11.11 -5.34 -1.92
N PHE A 51 11.05 -4.91 -3.18
CA PHE A 51 10.10 -3.89 -3.62
C PHE A 51 8.64 -4.33 -3.38
N HIS A 52 8.28 -5.55 -3.76
CA HIS A 52 6.93 -6.09 -3.50
C HIS A 52 6.62 -6.20 -2.00
N GLU A 53 7.56 -6.65 -1.17
CA GLU A 53 7.37 -6.70 0.28
C GLU A 53 7.03 -5.32 0.86
N LEU A 54 7.68 -4.26 0.37
CA LEU A 54 7.39 -2.88 0.79
C LEU A 54 6.00 -2.42 0.33
N GLU A 55 5.60 -2.73 -0.91
CA GLU A 55 4.27 -2.40 -1.41
C GLU A 55 3.17 -3.14 -0.65
N THR A 56 3.35 -4.44 -0.41
CA THR A 56 2.42 -5.25 0.39
C THR A 56 2.30 -4.72 1.81
N ALA A 57 3.42 -4.46 2.49
CA ALA A 57 3.39 -3.91 3.84
C ALA A 57 2.68 -2.54 3.89
N ALA A 58 2.85 -1.70 2.87
CA ALA A 58 2.14 -0.42 2.78
C ALA A 58 0.63 -0.59 2.56
N ALA A 59 0.21 -1.58 1.76
CA ALA A 59 -1.19 -1.94 1.59
C ALA A 59 -1.80 -2.48 2.89
N ASP A 60 -1.13 -3.42 3.55
CA ASP A 60 -1.57 -4.02 4.82
C ASP A 60 -1.73 -2.96 5.92
N LEU A 61 -0.83 -1.97 5.98
CA LEU A 61 -0.95 -0.87 6.95
C LEU A 61 -2.18 0.02 6.68
N ARG A 62 -2.57 0.20 5.40
CA ARG A 62 -3.79 0.94 5.06
C ARG A 62 -5.03 0.16 5.46
N ASP A 63 -5.05 -1.15 5.21
CA ASP A 63 -6.15 -2.03 5.60
C ASP A 63 -6.28 -2.10 7.12
N LEU A 64 -5.17 -2.22 7.84
CA LEU A 64 -5.15 -2.16 9.29
C LEU A 64 -5.68 -0.83 9.80
N ALA A 65 -5.25 0.30 9.22
CA ALA A 65 -5.76 1.61 9.61
C ALA A 65 -7.28 1.73 9.39
N LEU A 66 -7.82 1.15 8.32
CA LEU A 66 -9.25 1.11 8.04
C LEU A 66 -10.00 0.28 9.09
N VAL A 67 -9.49 -0.91 9.42
CA VAL A 67 -10.06 -1.76 10.48
C VAL A 67 -10.03 -1.03 11.81
N LEU A 68 -8.89 -0.43 12.19
CA LEU A 68 -8.78 0.34 13.44
C LEU A 68 -9.76 1.51 13.47
N ALA A 69 -9.85 2.30 12.41
CA ALA A 69 -10.81 3.39 12.31
C ALA A 69 -12.24 2.87 12.48
N ARG A 70 -12.60 1.76 11.83
CA ARG A 70 -13.92 1.14 11.99
C ARG A 70 -14.15 0.66 13.42
N THR A 71 -13.17 0.00 14.05
CA THR A 71 -13.32 -0.51 15.42
C THR A 71 -13.51 0.60 16.44
N VAL A 72 -12.88 1.76 16.25
CA VAL A 72 -13.01 2.91 17.16
C VAL A 72 -14.29 3.71 16.90
N THR A 73 -14.79 3.72 15.66
CA THR A 73 -15.98 4.50 15.28
C THR A 73 -17.28 3.70 15.21
N ASP A 74 -17.23 2.36 15.27
CA ASP A 74 -18.42 1.52 15.33
C ASP A 74 -19.11 1.71 16.68
N THR A 75 -20.28 2.38 16.65
CA THR A 75 -21.14 2.56 17.82
C THR A 75 -21.78 1.25 18.29
N GLY A 76 -21.64 0.17 17.51
CA GLY A 76 -22.33 -1.10 17.76
C GLY A 76 -23.80 -1.08 17.36
N GLU A 77 -24.32 0.06 16.89
CA GLU A 77 -25.69 0.19 16.43
C GLU A 77 -25.90 -0.66 15.17
N ARG A 78 -27.02 -1.37 15.12
CA ARG A 78 -27.41 -2.22 14.00
C ARG A 78 -28.80 -1.79 13.57
N VAL A 79 -28.95 -1.47 12.30
CA VAL A 79 -30.23 -1.02 11.72
C VAL A 79 -30.77 -2.15 10.85
N SER A 80 -32.02 -2.54 11.08
CA SER A 80 -32.68 -3.55 10.24
C SER A 80 -32.88 -3.01 8.82
N LEU A 81 -32.84 -3.90 7.82
CA LEU A 81 -33.11 -3.51 6.43
C LEU A 81 -34.47 -2.81 6.29
N ASP A 82 -35.49 -3.28 7.01
CA ASP A 82 -36.85 -2.72 6.95
C ASP A 82 -36.89 -1.29 7.50
N ALA A 83 -36.11 -1.00 8.54
CA ALA A 83 -35.99 0.36 9.08
C ALA A 83 -35.30 1.30 8.07
N VAL A 84 -34.29 0.81 7.33
CA VAL A 84 -33.65 1.58 6.25
C VAL A 84 -34.65 1.83 5.13
N LEU A 85 -35.33 0.80 4.64
CA LEU A 85 -36.33 0.93 3.57
C LEU A 85 -37.41 1.95 3.96
N THR A 86 -37.90 1.86 5.19
CA THR A 86 -38.89 2.79 5.73
C THR A 86 -38.36 4.23 5.76
N ALA A 87 -37.10 4.44 6.14
CA ALA A 87 -36.48 5.77 6.14
C ALA A 87 -36.38 6.38 4.74
N PHE A 88 -36.28 5.55 3.70
CA PHE A 88 -36.32 5.97 2.29
C PHE A 88 -37.74 5.96 1.69
N GLY A 89 -38.79 5.72 2.49
CA GLY A 89 -40.18 5.71 2.02
C GLY A 89 -40.56 4.47 1.20
N HIS A 90 -39.80 3.38 1.31
CA HIS A 90 -40.04 2.13 0.61
C HIS A 90 -40.37 0.98 1.56
N THR A 91 -41.01 -0.05 1.01
CA THR A 91 -41.09 -1.38 1.63
C THR A 91 -40.47 -2.41 0.70
N ARG A 92 -40.25 -3.64 1.19
CA ARG A 92 -39.73 -4.72 0.33
C ARG A 92 -40.66 -5.00 -0.84
N GLU A 93 -41.96 -4.98 -0.60
CA GLU A 93 -42.99 -5.21 -1.61
C GLU A 93 -42.99 -4.09 -2.65
N SER A 94 -42.82 -2.83 -2.22
CA SER A 94 -42.72 -1.69 -3.13
C SER A 94 -41.51 -1.78 -4.06
N LEU A 95 -40.38 -2.31 -3.59
CA LEU A 95 -39.18 -2.51 -4.41
C LEU A 95 -39.30 -3.72 -5.33
N ALA A 96 -39.87 -4.82 -4.84
CA ALA A 96 -40.10 -6.03 -5.63
C ALA A 96 -41.13 -5.82 -6.77
N ALA A 97 -41.94 -4.76 -6.68
CA ALA A 97 -42.87 -4.34 -7.72
C ALA A 97 -42.24 -3.43 -8.79
N LEU A 98 -40.97 -3.01 -8.61
CA LEU A 98 -40.25 -2.26 -9.64
C LEU A 98 -39.93 -3.21 -10.81
N PRO A 99 -40.08 -2.76 -12.06
CA PRO A 99 -39.61 -3.52 -13.21
C PRO A 99 -38.08 -3.67 -13.12
N ASP A 100 -37.56 -4.85 -13.48
CA ASP A 100 -36.12 -5.04 -13.62
C ASP A 100 -35.60 -4.12 -14.74
N ASP A 101 -34.57 -3.31 -14.47
CA ASP A 101 -33.91 -2.51 -15.49
C ASP A 101 -33.17 -3.46 -16.47
N GLU A 102 -33.53 -3.39 -17.76
CA GLU A 102 -32.96 -4.16 -18.89
C GLU A 102 -31.54 -3.70 -19.26
#